data_AF-A0A0M9GR63-F1
#
_entry.id   AF-A0A0M9GR63-F1
#
_cell.length_a   1.000
_cell.length_b   1.000
_cell.length_c   1.000
_cell.angle_alpha   90.00
_cell.angle_beta   90.00
_cell.angle_gamma   90.00
#
_symmetry.space_group_name_H-M   'P 1'
#
loop_
_entity.id
_entity.type
_entity.pdbx_description
1 polymer ?
#
loop_
_entity_poly.entity_id
_entity_poly.type
_entity_poly.pdbx_seq_one_letter_code
_entity_poly.pdbx_strand_id
1 'polypeptide(L)'
;MTFILPGWVQIVLNLATFLIVLFLFRSLNGILTKKVEAKWLERLISLGLSVVAIMSIFALYISYYSFSVMNNDLVITGEGEVKRVGEKDEWLLTTDDELFVFSNDPLFIMEEYRFETIDHESIRFNLQYTSKEYEVEALQRMAVKFADVIREERPKGLPLYLSFYSYYDEVMKEEWQKRLSAEMRKYSKSELSTEKLQLIVDEVFVSIAEFEHMMFEVEVLD
;
A
#
# COMPACT_ATOMS: atom_id res chain seq x y z
N MET A 1 -9.47 9.33 8.24
CA MET A 1 -9.05 9.15 9.65
C MET A 1 -8.62 7.71 9.82
N THR A 2 -7.52 7.47 10.53
CA THR A 2 -6.86 6.15 10.56
C THR A 2 -6.38 5.80 11.97
N PHE A 3 -6.75 4.61 12.45
CA PHE A 3 -6.42 4.10 13.78
C PHE A 3 -5.79 2.70 13.68
N ILE A 4 -4.72 2.48 14.43
CA ILE A 4 -4.15 1.15 14.67
C ILE A 4 -4.64 0.71 16.04
N LEU A 5 -5.29 -0.45 16.10
CA LEU A 5 -5.87 -1.01 17.32
C LEU A 5 -5.52 -2.49 17.44
N PRO A 6 -5.35 -3.03 18.66
CA PRO A 6 -5.23 -4.47 18.84
C PRO A 6 -6.47 -5.21 18.29
N GLY A 7 -6.28 -6.37 17.65
CA GLY A 7 -7.37 -7.09 16.99
C GLY A 7 -8.53 -7.47 17.91
N TRP A 8 -8.29 -7.66 19.21
CA TRP A 8 -9.35 -7.92 20.18
C TRP A 8 -10.31 -6.72 20.34
N VAL A 9 -9.82 -5.48 20.15
CA VAL A 9 -10.66 -4.27 20.22
C VAL A 9 -11.72 -4.30 19.12
N GLN A 10 -11.36 -4.79 17.94
CA GLN A 10 -12.30 -4.94 16.82
C GLN A 10 -13.42 -5.92 17.16
N ILE A 11 -13.09 -7.03 17.82
CA ILE A 11 -14.09 -8.01 18.28
C ILE A 11 -15.04 -7.38 19.29
N VAL A 12 -14.50 -6.62 20.26
CA VAL A 12 -15.29 -5.95 21.30
C VAL A 12 -16.21 -4.89 20.69
N LEU A 13 -15.71 -4.06 19.75
CA LEU A 13 -16.50 -3.03 19.07
C LEU A 13 -17.64 -3.62 18.24
N ASN A 14 -17.36 -4.69 17.49
CA ASN A 14 -18.37 -5.38 16.70
C ASN A 14 -19.46 -6.00 17.59
N LEU A 15 -19.07 -6.65 18.69
CA LEU A 15 -20.01 -7.23 19.64
C LEU A 15 -20.85 -6.14 20.34
N ALA A 16 -20.23 -5.05 20.78
CA ALA A 16 -20.92 -3.93 21.41
C ALA A 16 -21.94 -3.30 20.45
N THR A 17 -21.54 -3.06 19.19
CA THR A 17 -22.42 -2.51 18.16
C THR A 17 -23.63 -3.42 17.91
N PHE A 18 -23.39 -4.72 17.77
CA PHE A 18 -24.46 -5.71 17.60
C PHE A 18 -25.45 -5.69 18.77
N LEU A 19 -24.95 -5.68 20.02
CA LEU A 19 -25.78 -5.62 21.22
C LEU A 19 -26.59 -4.32 21.30
N ILE A 20 -25.99 -3.18 20.93
CA ILE A 20 -26.67 -1.88 20.89
C ILE A 20 -27.81 -1.90 19.86
N VAL A 21 -27.56 -2.38 18.65
CA VAL A 21 -28.59 -2.47 17.59
C VAL A 21 -29.73 -3.38 18.04
N LEU A 22 -29.43 -4.55 18.63
CA LEU A 22 -30.45 -5.45 19.16
C LEU A 22 -31.27 -4.80 20.28
N PHE A 23 -30.61 -4.09 21.20
CA PHE A 23 -31.28 -3.40 22.30
C PHE A 23 -32.20 -2.29 21.80
N LEU A 24 -31.72 -1.47 20.86
CA LEU A 24 -32.51 -0.40 20.23
C LEU A 24 -33.70 -0.98 19.46
N PHE A 25 -33.48 -2.03 18.67
CA PHE A 25 -34.54 -2.72 17.96
C PHE A 25 -35.62 -3.24 18.90
N ARG A 26 -35.23 -3.95 19.97
CA ARG A 26 -36.18 -4.48 20.97
C ARG A 26 -36.97 -3.37 21.66
N SER A 27 -36.29 -2.28 22.00
CA SER A 27 -36.90 -1.13 22.67
C SER A 27 -37.90 -0.40 21.75
N LEU A 28 -37.50 -0.09 20.51
CA LEU A 28 -38.35 0.54 19.50
C LEU A 28 -39.55 -0.33 19.14
N ASN A 29 -39.33 -1.62 18.89
CA ASN A 29 -40.41 -2.55 18.59
C ASN A 29 -41.41 -2.59 19.75
N GLY A 30 -40.93 -2.74 20.99
CA GLY A 30 -41.79 -2.73 22.18
C GLY A 30 -42.55 -1.42 22.39
N ILE A 31 -42.02 -0.26 21.99
CA ILE A 31 -42.73 1.02 22.04
C ILE A 31 -43.81 1.10 20.95
N LEU A 32 -43.47 0.72 19.72
CA LEU A 32 -44.34 0.88 18.56
C LEU A 32 -45.47 -0.15 18.53
N THR A 33 -45.26 -1.36 19.05
CA THR A 33 -46.28 -2.42 19.06
C THR A 33 -47.15 -2.41 20.31
N LYS A 34 -46.78 -1.67 21.36
CA LYS A 34 -47.48 -1.62 22.65
C LYS A 34 -48.98 -1.33 22.55
N LYS A 35 -49.39 -0.58 21.53
CA LYS A 35 -50.78 -0.14 21.30
C LYS A 35 -51.40 -0.74 20.03
N VAL A 36 -50.75 -1.71 19.40
CA VAL A 36 -51.23 -2.32 18.16
C VAL A 36 -52.07 -3.55 18.49
N GLU A 37 -53.39 -3.43 18.36
CA GLU A 37 -54.32 -4.53 18.64
C GLU A 37 -54.34 -5.59 17.53
N ALA A 38 -54.10 -5.17 16.29
CA ALA A 38 -54.09 -6.05 15.12
C ALA A 38 -52.75 -6.79 14.99
N LYS A 39 -52.73 -8.08 15.35
CA LYS A 39 -51.53 -8.94 15.30
C LYS A 39 -50.82 -8.97 13.93
N TRP A 40 -51.54 -8.80 12.83
CA TRP A 40 -50.92 -8.76 11.50
C TRP A 40 -50.14 -7.46 11.25
N LEU A 41 -50.62 -6.34 11.80
CA LEU A 41 -49.96 -5.05 11.72
C LEU A 41 -48.71 -5.01 12.62
N GLU A 42 -48.80 -5.59 13.82
CA GLU A 42 -47.64 -5.80 14.71
C GLU A 42 -46.52 -6.58 13.99
N ARG A 43 -46.87 -7.67 13.31
CA ARG A 43 -45.91 -8.47 12.54
C ARG A 43 -45.26 -7.68 11.39
N LEU A 44 -46.03 -6.84 10.69
CA LEU A 44 -45.49 -6.00 9.61
C LEU A 44 -44.53 -4.93 10.14
N ILE A 45 -44.86 -4.27 11.26
CA ILE A 45 -44.00 -3.28 11.92
C ILE A 45 -42.70 -3.96 12.36
N SER A 46 -42.80 -5.11 13.02
CA SER A 46 -41.62 -5.86 13.47
C SER A 46 -40.75 -6.29 12.29
N LEU A 47 -41.34 -6.72 11.17
CA LEU A 47 -40.60 -7.13 9.97
C LEU A 47 -39.89 -5.93 9.32
N GLY A 48 -40.56 -4.79 9.19
CA GLY A 48 -39.97 -3.56 8.66
C GLY A 48 -38.80 -3.07 9.52
N LEU A 49 -38.96 -3.09 10.84
CA LEU A 49 -37.87 -2.76 11.77
C LEU A 49 -36.69 -3.74 11.65
N SER A 50 -36.94 -5.03 11.41
CA SER A 50 -35.87 -6.01 11.23
C SER A 50 -35.05 -5.71 9.98
N VAL A 51 -35.71 -5.33 8.88
CA VAL A 51 -35.02 -4.89 7.64
C VAL A 51 -34.17 -3.66 7.92
N VAL A 52 -34.71 -2.65 8.63
CA VAL A 52 -33.96 -1.43 8.98
C VAL A 52 -32.76 -1.75 9.87
N ALA A 53 -32.91 -2.65 10.85
CA ALA A 53 -31.81 -3.07 11.73
C ALA A 53 -30.70 -3.77 10.95
N ILE A 54 -31.05 -4.70 10.06
CA ILE A 54 -30.09 -5.39 9.19
C ILE A 54 -29.37 -4.38 8.28
N MET A 55 -30.11 -3.49 7.61
CA MET A 55 -29.54 -2.44 6.75
C MET A 55 -28.59 -1.51 7.52
N SER A 56 -28.93 -1.19 8.77
CA SER A 56 -28.07 -0.35 9.63
C SER A 56 -26.76 -1.04 9.99
N ILE A 57 -26.80 -2.35 10.29
CA ILE A 57 -25.59 -3.14 10.54
C ILE A 57 -24.70 -3.17 9.29
N PHE A 58 -25.28 -3.41 8.11
CA PHE A 58 -24.54 -3.37 6.84
C PHE A 58 -23.95 -1.99 6.55
N ALA A 59 -24.71 -0.91 6.77
CA ALA A 59 -24.23 0.46 6.58
C ALA A 59 -23.05 0.79 7.50
N LEU A 60 -23.09 0.36 8.77
CA LEU A 60 -21.97 0.52 9.70
C LEU A 60 -20.75 -0.28 9.27
N TYR A 61 -20.93 -1.52 8.82
CA TYR A 61 -19.84 -2.38 8.35
C TYR A 61 -19.12 -1.80 7.11
N ILE A 62 -19.84 -1.10 6.23
CA ILE A 62 -19.28 -0.49 5.01
C ILE A 62 -18.71 0.92 5.29
N SER A 63 -18.99 1.51 6.47
CA SER A 63 -18.59 2.90 6.78
C SER A 63 -17.10 3.10 7.07
N TYR A 64 -16.36 2.01 7.26
CA TYR A 64 -14.91 2.02 7.47
C TYR A 64 -14.28 0.77 6.86
N TYR A 65 -13.00 0.89 6.51
CA TYR A 65 -12.17 -0.24 6.08
C TYR A 65 -11.40 -0.81 7.26
N SER A 66 -11.26 -2.12 7.30
CA SER A 66 -10.61 -2.86 8.38
C SER A 66 -9.76 -3.98 7.82
N PHE A 67 -8.47 -4.01 8.14
CA PHE A 67 -7.54 -5.06 7.68
C PHE A 67 -6.44 -5.31 8.70
N SER A 68 -5.92 -6.54 8.67
CA SER A 68 -4.76 -6.93 9.46
C SER A 68 -3.51 -6.28 8.88
N VAL A 69 -2.63 -5.79 9.75
CA VAL A 69 -1.31 -5.28 9.39
C VAL A 69 -0.24 -6.15 10.04
N MET A 70 0.93 -6.27 9.42
CA MET A 70 2.06 -7.00 10.00
C MET A 70 2.84 -6.10 10.94
N ASN A 71 3.48 -6.70 11.94
CA ASN A 71 4.19 -6.02 13.03
C ASN A 71 5.45 -5.25 12.60
N ASN A 72 5.82 -5.30 11.32
CA ASN A 72 6.93 -4.54 10.75
C ASN A 72 6.46 -3.53 9.67
N ASP A 73 5.14 -3.41 9.49
CA ASP A 73 4.58 -2.52 8.49
C ASP A 73 4.62 -1.06 8.95
N LEU A 74 4.67 -0.16 7.97
CA LEU A 74 4.44 1.26 8.17
C LEU A 74 3.20 1.68 7.40
N VAL A 75 2.28 2.33 8.09
CA VAL A 75 1.06 2.85 7.48
C VAL A 75 1.27 4.32 7.13
N ILE A 76 1.10 4.67 5.87
CA ILE A 76 1.23 6.03 5.34
C ILE A 76 -0.17 6.48 4.91
N THR A 77 -0.73 7.47 5.60
CA THR A 77 -2.05 8.04 5.27
C THR A 77 -1.98 8.95 4.05
N GLY A 78 -3.12 9.33 3.47
CA GLY A 78 -3.18 10.28 2.36
C GLY A 78 -2.63 11.66 2.70
N GLU A 79 -2.68 12.04 3.98
CA GLU A 79 -2.08 13.27 4.51
C GLU A 79 -0.55 13.16 4.75
N GLY A 80 0.05 12.00 4.46
CA GLY A 80 1.47 11.71 4.66
C GLY A 80 1.86 11.33 6.08
N GLU A 81 0.94 11.26 7.05
CA GLU A 81 1.24 10.77 8.40
C GLU A 81 1.72 9.31 8.35
N VAL A 82 2.86 9.02 9.00
CA VAL A 82 3.41 7.66 9.08
C VAL A 82 3.20 7.08 10.48
N LYS A 83 2.48 5.96 10.55
CA LYS A 83 2.19 5.22 11.78
C LYS A 83 2.91 3.89 11.76
N ARG A 84 3.68 3.61 12.82
CA ARG A 84 4.35 2.32 12.99
C ARG A 84 3.38 1.32 13.58
N VAL A 85 3.38 0.09 13.06
CA VAL A 85 2.71 -1.05 13.70
C VAL A 85 3.65 -1.57 14.78
N GLY A 86 3.21 -1.54 16.04
CA GLY A 86 4.07 -1.77 17.21
C GLY A 86 4.02 -3.20 17.74
N GLU A 87 2.87 -3.86 17.60
CA GLU A 87 2.62 -5.18 18.18
C GLU A 87 2.12 -6.18 17.14
N LYS A 88 2.19 -7.48 17.48
CA LYS A 88 1.54 -8.52 16.69
C LYS A 88 0.02 -8.42 16.84
N ASP A 89 -0.70 -8.80 15.78
CA ASP A 89 -2.16 -8.84 15.73
C ASP A 89 -2.85 -7.47 15.82
N GLU A 90 -2.18 -6.40 15.37
CA GLU A 90 -2.79 -5.10 15.18
C GLU A 90 -3.64 -5.05 13.90
N TRP A 91 -4.73 -4.28 13.99
CA TRP A 91 -5.69 -4.05 12.94
C TRP A 91 -5.73 -2.56 12.62
N LEU A 92 -5.72 -2.25 11.33
CA LEU A 92 -5.95 -0.90 10.87
C LEU A 92 -7.42 -0.69 10.60
N LEU A 93 -7.98 0.36 11.21
CA LEU A 93 -9.30 0.89 10.88
C LEU A 93 -9.12 2.25 10.21
N THR A 94 -9.65 2.42 9.00
CA THR A 94 -9.51 3.67 8.26
C THR A 94 -10.80 4.06 7.53
N THR A 95 -11.04 5.37 7.47
CA THR A 95 -11.99 5.98 6.51
C THR A 95 -11.27 6.70 5.38
N ASP A 96 -9.94 6.63 5.37
CA ASP A 96 -9.09 7.20 4.33
C ASP A 96 -9.01 6.24 3.14
N ASP A 97 -9.43 6.71 1.96
CA ASP A 97 -9.31 6.01 0.68
C ASP A 97 -7.87 6.05 0.17
N GLU A 98 -7.05 7.00 0.67
CA GLU A 98 -5.71 7.29 0.19
C GLU A 98 -4.59 6.66 1.03
N LEU A 99 -4.73 5.38 1.37
CA LEU A 99 -3.84 4.72 2.30
C LEU A 99 -2.82 3.78 1.63
N PHE A 100 -1.56 3.88 2.09
CA PHE A 100 -0.48 2.96 1.74
C PHE A 100 0.00 2.19 2.97
N VAL A 101 0.31 0.91 2.77
CA VAL A 101 0.95 0.05 3.77
C VAL A 101 2.31 -0.34 3.19
N PHE A 102 3.37 0.18 3.78
CA PHE A 102 4.72 -0.19 3.42
C PHE A 102 5.13 -1.48 4.16
N SER A 103 5.31 -2.56 3.41
CA SER A 103 5.91 -3.80 3.90
C SER A 103 7.42 -3.67 3.84
N ASN A 104 8.07 -3.62 5.00
CA ASN A 104 9.52 -3.47 5.10
C ASN A 104 10.26 -4.81 4.88
N ASP A 105 10.00 -5.45 3.75
CA ASP A 105 10.74 -6.62 3.32
C ASP A 105 12.00 -6.19 2.56
N PRO A 106 13.18 -6.72 2.91
CA PRO A 106 14.41 -6.37 2.22
C PRO A 106 14.35 -6.83 0.76
N LEU A 107 14.75 -5.93 -0.14
CA LEU A 107 14.92 -6.21 -1.55
C LEU A 107 16.30 -6.81 -1.83
N PHE A 108 16.32 -7.89 -2.60
CA PHE A 108 17.53 -8.44 -3.22
C PHE A 108 17.18 -8.99 -4.60
N ILE A 109 17.51 -8.24 -5.65
CA ILE A 109 17.26 -8.61 -7.05
C ILE A 109 18.56 -8.57 -7.83
N MET A 110 18.73 -9.51 -8.75
CA MET A 110 19.77 -9.46 -9.77
C MET A 110 19.10 -9.54 -11.14
N GLU A 111 19.37 -8.57 -12.01
CA GLU A 111 18.84 -8.54 -13.38
C GLU A 111 19.96 -8.39 -14.41
N GLU A 112 19.89 -9.18 -15.48
CA GLU A 112 20.79 -9.05 -16.63
C GLU A 112 20.31 -7.90 -17.52
N TYR A 113 21.20 -6.95 -17.77
CA TYR A 113 20.98 -5.86 -18.71
C TYR A 113 21.76 -6.10 -19.99
N ARG A 114 21.11 -5.78 -21.12
CA ARG A 114 21.72 -5.84 -22.45
C ARG A 114 21.45 -4.57 -23.22
N PHE A 115 22.52 -3.87 -23.58
CA PHE A 115 22.45 -2.61 -24.32
C PHE A 115 23.29 -2.66 -25.59
N GLU A 116 22.97 -1.78 -26.53
CA GLU A 116 23.74 -1.55 -27.76
C GLU A 116 24.56 -0.26 -27.62
N THR A 117 25.84 -0.33 -27.97
CA THR A 117 26.82 0.76 -27.88
C THR A 117 26.90 1.56 -29.18
N ILE A 118 27.69 2.65 -29.19
CA ILE A 118 27.79 3.54 -30.37
C ILE A 118 28.36 2.86 -31.62
N ASP A 119 29.19 1.83 -31.41
CA ASP A 119 29.81 0.98 -32.42
C ASP A 119 28.91 -0.21 -32.86
N HIS A 120 27.63 -0.19 -32.45
CA HIS A 120 26.65 -1.26 -32.71
C HIS A 120 27.01 -2.62 -32.10
N GLU A 121 27.97 -2.65 -31.18
CA GLU A 121 28.22 -3.83 -30.38
C GLU A 121 27.21 -3.94 -29.23
N SER A 122 27.09 -5.14 -28.66
CA SER A 122 26.23 -5.36 -27.50
C SER A 122 27.07 -5.65 -26.27
N ILE A 123 26.77 -4.93 -25.19
CA ILE A 123 27.30 -5.18 -23.86
C ILE A 123 26.24 -5.84 -22.98
N ARG A 124 26.69 -6.73 -22.09
CA ARG A 124 25.87 -7.39 -21.09
C ARG A 124 26.56 -7.28 -19.75
N PHE A 125 25.78 -7.01 -18.71
CA PHE A 125 26.23 -6.97 -17.32
C PHE A 125 25.02 -7.19 -16.42
N ASN A 126 25.27 -7.65 -15.20
CA ASN A 126 24.22 -7.81 -14.21
C ASN A 126 24.19 -6.59 -13.29
N LEU A 127 22.99 -6.16 -12.91
CA LEU A 127 22.79 -5.20 -11.84
C LEU A 127 22.19 -5.90 -10.64
N GLN A 128 22.85 -5.77 -9.50
CA GLN A 128 22.32 -6.20 -8.22
C GLN A 128 21.70 -5.00 -7.50
N TYR A 129 20.45 -5.15 -7.08
CA TYR A 129 19.68 -4.16 -6.34
C TYR A 129 19.46 -4.65 -4.92
N THR A 130 19.90 -3.87 -3.95
CA THR A 130 19.70 -4.17 -2.53
C THR A 130 19.01 -2.99 -1.85
N SER A 131 17.97 -3.24 -1.06
CA SER A 131 17.37 -2.17 -0.25
C SER A 131 18.23 -1.84 0.97
N LYS A 132 18.31 -0.56 1.33
CA LYS A 132 18.91 -0.07 2.58
C LYS A 132 17.84 0.15 3.66
N GLU A 133 18.26 0.68 4.80
CA GLU A 133 17.32 1.17 5.82
C GLU A 133 16.44 2.28 5.25
N TYR A 134 15.17 2.28 5.65
CA TYR A 134 14.21 3.26 5.17
C TYR A 134 14.25 4.55 5.98
N GLU A 135 14.05 5.67 5.29
CA GLU A 135 13.74 6.95 5.91
C GLU A 135 12.28 7.35 5.67
N VAL A 136 11.64 7.92 6.69
CA VAL A 136 10.21 8.28 6.64
C VAL A 136 9.90 9.24 5.50
N GLU A 137 10.73 10.26 5.30
CA GLU A 137 10.55 11.26 4.23
C GLU A 137 10.72 10.64 2.83
N ALA A 138 11.63 9.68 2.69
CA ALA A 138 11.82 8.95 1.45
C ALA A 138 10.60 8.07 1.13
N LEU A 139 10.07 7.37 2.13
CA LEU A 139 8.87 6.53 1.99
C LEU A 139 7.63 7.34 1.59
N GLN A 140 7.42 8.52 2.20
CA GLN A 140 6.31 9.41 1.82
C GLN A 140 6.37 9.78 0.34
N ARG A 141 7.55 10.13 -0.17
CA ARG A 141 7.71 10.47 -1.59
C ARG A 141 7.61 9.27 -2.52
N MET A 142 8.14 8.12 -2.12
CA MET A 142 7.96 6.86 -2.86
C MET A 142 6.47 6.52 -2.98
N ALA A 143 5.70 6.67 -1.90
CA ALA A 143 4.27 6.42 -1.89
C ALA A 143 3.52 7.33 -2.87
N VAL A 144 3.84 8.64 -2.93
CA VAL A 144 3.22 9.57 -3.89
C VAL A 144 3.53 9.16 -5.34
N LYS A 145 4.81 8.91 -5.67
CA LYS A 145 5.20 8.48 -7.02
C LYS A 145 4.54 7.16 -7.42
N PHE A 146 4.52 6.20 -6.49
CA PHE A 146 3.86 4.92 -6.70
C PHE A 146 2.36 5.11 -6.96
N ALA A 147 1.69 5.93 -6.15
CA ALA A 147 0.28 6.27 -6.30
C ALA A 147 -0.05 6.82 -7.69
N ASP A 148 0.80 7.69 -8.21
CA ASP A 148 0.62 8.31 -9.52
C ASP A 148 0.71 7.27 -10.65
N VAL A 149 1.61 6.29 -10.53
CA VAL A 149 1.77 5.21 -11.51
C VAL A 149 0.59 4.25 -11.49
N ILE A 150 0.12 3.83 -10.31
CA ILE A 150 -0.94 2.81 -10.19
C ILE A 150 -2.36 3.39 -10.06
N ARG A 151 -2.54 4.69 -10.35
CA ARG A 151 -3.78 5.43 -10.10
C ARG A 151 -5.01 4.81 -10.76
N GLU A 152 -4.86 4.29 -11.98
CA GLU A 152 -5.96 3.70 -12.74
C GLU A 152 -6.37 2.31 -12.23
N GLU A 153 -5.44 1.58 -11.61
CA GLU A 153 -5.65 0.22 -11.11
C GLU A 153 -6.12 0.18 -9.65
N ARG A 154 -6.24 1.34 -9.00
CA ARG A 154 -6.52 1.44 -7.56
C ARG A 154 -7.86 0.80 -7.18
N PRO A 155 -7.85 -0.35 -6.48
CA PRO A 155 -9.08 -0.93 -5.97
C PRO A 155 -9.64 -0.06 -4.86
N LYS A 156 -10.92 0.29 -4.94
CA LYS A 156 -11.58 1.09 -3.92
C LYS A 156 -11.60 0.33 -2.59
N GLY A 157 -11.21 1.01 -1.52
CA GLY A 157 -11.38 0.51 -0.15
C GLY A 157 -10.39 -0.56 0.29
N LEU A 158 -9.30 -0.76 -0.44
CA LEU A 158 -8.17 -1.58 0.00
C LEU A 158 -6.92 -0.70 0.15
N PRO A 159 -6.09 -0.95 1.17
CA PRO A 159 -4.78 -0.32 1.26
C PRO A 159 -3.93 -0.73 0.06
N LEU A 160 -3.12 0.19 -0.44
CA LEU A 160 -2.10 -0.13 -1.43
C LEU A 160 -0.86 -0.62 -0.70
N TYR A 161 -0.44 -1.85 -1.02
CA TYR A 161 0.78 -2.41 -0.48
C TYR A 161 1.97 -1.89 -1.28
N LEU A 162 2.80 -1.10 -0.62
CA LEU A 162 4.07 -0.63 -1.11
C LEU A 162 5.16 -1.51 -0.52
N SER A 163 6.10 -1.96 -1.33
CA SER A 163 7.35 -2.54 -0.85
C SER A 163 8.49 -1.99 -1.70
N PHE A 164 9.73 -2.20 -1.27
CA PHE A 164 10.88 -1.90 -2.11
C PHE A 164 10.79 -2.60 -3.47
N TYR A 165 10.28 -3.84 -3.49
CA TYR A 165 10.05 -4.61 -4.71
C TYR A 165 9.02 -3.95 -5.62
N SER A 166 7.82 -3.65 -5.10
CA SER A 166 6.75 -3.08 -5.94
C SER A 166 7.12 -1.69 -6.47
N TYR A 167 7.83 -0.89 -5.67
CA TYR A 167 8.34 0.41 -6.13
C TYR A 167 9.39 0.25 -7.23
N TYR A 168 10.32 -0.69 -7.08
CA TYR A 168 11.32 -0.99 -8.10
C TYR A 168 10.67 -1.35 -9.43
N ASP A 169 9.76 -2.33 -9.40
CA ASP A 169 9.16 -2.92 -10.60
C ASP A 169 8.26 -1.92 -11.34
N GLU A 170 7.39 -1.20 -10.61
CA GLU A 170 6.38 -0.33 -11.20
C GLU A 170 6.90 1.09 -11.53
N VAL A 171 7.86 1.62 -10.75
CA VAL A 171 8.28 3.02 -10.87
C VAL A 171 9.68 3.17 -11.46
N MET A 172 10.65 2.38 -10.99
CA MET A 172 12.06 2.64 -11.27
C MET A 172 12.55 1.94 -12.54
N LYS A 173 12.21 0.65 -12.69
CA LYS A 173 12.83 -0.27 -13.63
C LYS A 173 12.83 0.21 -15.08
N GLU A 174 11.68 0.64 -15.58
CA GLU A 174 11.55 1.08 -16.97
C GLU A 174 12.34 2.38 -17.25
N GLU A 175 12.19 3.38 -16.38
CA GLU A 175 12.89 4.67 -16.55
C GLU A 175 14.41 4.49 -16.45
N TRP A 176 14.88 3.62 -15.56
CA TRP A 176 16.30 3.28 -15.46
C TRP A 176 16.83 2.60 -16.71
N GLN A 177 16.13 1.57 -17.19
CA GLN A 177 16.53 0.84 -18.39
C GLN A 177 16.64 1.79 -19.59
N LYS A 178 15.68 2.73 -19.71
CA LYS A 178 15.69 3.75 -20.75
C LYS A 178 16.88 4.70 -20.64
N ARG A 179 17.20 5.20 -19.44
CA ARG A 179 18.34 6.11 -19.24
C ARG A 179 19.68 5.43 -19.38
N LEU A 180 19.85 4.24 -18.82
CA LEU A 180 21.06 3.43 -19.02
C LEU A 180 21.27 3.15 -20.51
N SER A 181 20.23 2.74 -21.24
CA SER A 181 20.31 2.55 -22.69
C SER A 181 20.77 3.82 -23.42
N ALA A 182 20.23 4.98 -23.06
CA ALA A 182 20.61 6.26 -23.66
C ALA A 182 22.06 6.65 -23.33
N GLU A 183 22.53 6.36 -22.12
CA GLU A 183 23.90 6.66 -21.68
C GLU A 183 24.92 5.71 -22.33
N MET A 184 24.63 4.41 -22.39
CA MET A 184 25.50 3.39 -22.99
C MET A 184 25.74 3.64 -24.48
N ARG A 185 24.76 4.21 -25.20
CA ARG A 185 24.88 4.60 -26.63
C ARG A 185 25.91 5.69 -26.90
N LYS A 186 26.47 6.33 -25.89
CA LYS A 186 27.51 7.36 -26.04
C LYS A 186 28.93 6.80 -26.07
N TYR A 187 29.11 5.54 -25.69
CA TYR A 187 30.40 4.90 -25.54
C TYR A 187 30.54 3.73 -26.52
N SER A 188 31.77 3.43 -26.93
CA SER A 188 32.10 2.17 -27.60
C SER A 188 32.23 1.06 -26.58
N LYS A 189 32.05 -0.20 -26.99
CA LYS A 189 32.18 -1.33 -26.04
C LYS A 189 33.57 -1.40 -25.41
N SER A 190 34.60 -1.04 -26.16
CA SER A 190 35.99 -1.06 -25.68
C SER A 190 36.26 -0.07 -24.53
N GLU A 191 35.42 0.93 -24.35
CA GLU A 191 35.53 1.95 -23.29
C GLU A 191 34.77 1.56 -22.01
N LEU A 192 33.93 0.52 -22.07
CA LEU A 192 33.04 0.11 -20.99
C LEU A 192 33.65 -1.02 -20.14
N SER A 193 34.65 -0.68 -19.32
CA SER A 193 35.09 -1.57 -18.23
C SER A 193 34.04 -1.62 -17.12
N THR A 194 34.13 -2.62 -16.23
CA THR A 194 33.24 -2.77 -15.06
C THR A 194 33.24 -1.52 -14.19
N GLU A 195 34.40 -0.88 -13.96
CA GLU A 195 34.48 0.37 -13.19
C GLU A 195 33.80 1.53 -13.92
N LYS A 196 33.94 1.59 -15.26
CA LYS A 196 33.27 2.63 -16.05
C LYS A 196 31.76 2.42 -16.08
N LEU A 197 31.29 1.18 -16.15
CA LEU A 197 29.89 0.81 -16.06
C LEU A 197 29.31 1.20 -14.70
N GLN A 198 30.01 0.90 -13.60
CA GLN A 198 29.57 1.29 -12.26
C GLN A 198 29.40 2.81 -12.15
N LEU A 199 30.38 3.59 -12.63
CA LEU A 199 30.28 5.05 -12.64
C LEU A 199 29.07 5.56 -13.43
N ILE A 200 28.81 4.97 -14.60
CA ILE A 200 27.64 5.33 -15.42
C ILE A 200 26.34 4.99 -14.68
N VAL A 201 26.28 3.81 -14.05
CA VAL A 201 25.10 3.34 -13.31
C VAL A 201 24.84 4.26 -12.13
N ASP A 202 25.86 4.62 -11.36
CA ASP A 202 25.75 5.55 -10.23
C ASP A 202 25.28 6.94 -10.69
N GLU A 203 25.84 7.47 -11.78
CA GLU A 203 25.44 8.77 -12.35
C GLU A 203 23.98 8.76 -12.81
N VAL A 204 23.56 7.71 -13.52
CA VAL A 204 22.17 7.55 -13.97
C VAL A 204 21.24 7.40 -12.78
N PHE A 205 21.59 6.59 -11.78
CA PHE A 205 20.79 6.37 -10.60
C PHE A 205 20.56 7.66 -9.80
N VAL A 206 21.63 8.40 -9.49
CA VAL A 206 21.55 9.68 -8.77
C VAL A 206 20.73 10.71 -9.55
N SER A 207 20.77 10.68 -10.89
CA SER A 207 20.01 11.61 -11.74
C SER A 207 18.49 11.39 -11.73
N ILE A 208 18.02 10.20 -11.32
CA ILE A 208 16.60 9.82 -11.39
C ILE A 208 15.87 10.25 -10.12
N ALA A 209 16.53 10.20 -8.97
CA ALA A 209 15.90 10.70 -7.75
C ALA A 209 16.89 11.03 -6.63
N GLU A 210 16.67 12.22 -6.08
CA GLU A 210 17.36 12.79 -4.92
C GLU A 210 17.20 11.97 -3.63
N PHE A 211 16.31 10.97 -3.59
CA PHE A 211 16.06 10.18 -2.36
C PHE A 211 16.14 8.66 -2.58
N GLU A 212 16.12 8.18 -3.82
CA GLU A 212 16.18 6.72 -4.08
C GLU A 212 17.59 6.17 -3.78
N HIS A 213 18.64 6.96 -3.97
CA HIS A 213 20.02 6.58 -3.61
C HIS A 213 20.23 6.36 -2.09
N MET A 214 19.31 6.87 -1.27
CA MET A 214 19.31 6.61 0.19
C MET A 214 18.69 5.25 0.51
N MET A 215 17.80 4.77 -0.35
CA MET A 215 16.94 3.61 -0.12
C MET A 215 17.42 2.36 -0.84
N PHE A 216 18.24 2.50 -1.88
CA PHE A 216 18.77 1.39 -2.66
C PHE A 216 20.29 1.48 -2.86
N GLU A 217 20.91 0.32 -2.95
CA GLU A 217 22.28 0.11 -3.40
C GLU A 217 22.26 -0.63 -4.73
N VAL A 218 23.12 -0.22 -5.66
CA VAL A 218 23.21 -0.80 -7.00
C VAL A 218 24.66 -1.16 -7.29
N GLU A 219 24.90 -2.43 -7.63
CA GLU A 219 26.24 -2.93 -7.95
C GLU A 219 26.23 -3.58 -9.34
N VAL A 220 27.24 -3.23 -10.15
CA VAL A 220 27.52 -3.87 -11.43
C VAL A 220 28.33 -5.14 -11.17
N LEU A 221 27.82 -6.25 -11.67
CA LEU A 221 28.50 -7.55 -11.63
C LEU A 221 28.82 -8.02 -13.05
N ASP A 222 30.00 -8.65 -13.19
CA ASP A 222 30.51 -9.25 -14.43
C ASP A 222 29.69 -10.46 -14.89
#